data_AF-A0A8K0S4C5-F1
#
_entry.id   AF-A0A8K0S4C5-F1
#
_cell.length_a   1.000
_cell.length_b   1.000
_cell.length_c   1.000
_cell.angle_alpha   90.00
_cell.angle_beta   90.00
_cell.angle_gamma   90.00
#
_symmetry.space_group_name_H-M   'P 1'
#
loop_
_entity.id
_entity.type
_entity.pdbx_description
1 polymer ?
#
loop_
_entity_poly.entity_id
_entity_poly.type
_entity_poly.pdbx_seq_one_letter_code
_entity_poly.pdbx_strand_id
1 'polypeptide(L)'
;MIPTTSSTTLQQGWPSSASTLCKLLEIDLSIDTNCRGYNTTKTKARCKLGISKANCAVITQLLEQIVLIQSFSAAKSMLTQVAHLAMCRRYHRDQGPGRLLLWESILKPLEVAIIKKEDGESKPLSETTTERVPVFASVVAVKQERIPKNETPRSDTTSRQISRPSLSTQIKTSPQSTPTKQTASTDSKSKHVFENYGLARSIKHINEEIKKKLLRPLSTEEKKLAGHVYIYTFPESYHDAHPYIKIGYATDVKVRMARWKSQCGYPPELLGQFPAEHYAKVEKLVHAQLWNQRKREKDGCPTCGVKHKEWFKVDTMTVNKNIGLWTSWMRQQPYNDDGVLQDKWRVRIEGFDMADPSCWEYLATGVFDEDAEESNLTEEGDSFAWSSDEQSDFSEDDILEEIDTDDSGLYSTDEDENDTTSEDDGGEDDYATSEDDK
;
A
#
# COMPACT_ATOMS: atom_id res chain seq x y z
N MET A 1 -46.82 -13.12 12.85
CA MET A 1 -47.11 -11.88 12.07
C MET A 1 -45.84 -11.50 11.33
N ILE A 2 -45.92 -11.29 10.02
CA ILE A 2 -44.80 -10.89 9.17
C ILE A 2 -44.89 -9.37 8.96
N PRO A 3 -43.82 -8.57 9.14
CA PRO A 3 -43.86 -7.14 8.84
C PRO A 3 -43.98 -6.92 7.32
N THR A 4 -44.97 -6.14 6.90
CA THR A 4 -45.28 -5.89 5.49
C THR A 4 -44.13 -5.17 4.77
N THR A 5 -43.76 -5.65 3.58
CA THR A 5 -42.80 -4.96 2.69
C THR A 5 -43.43 -3.69 2.11
N SER A 6 -43.02 -2.52 2.60
CA SER A 6 -43.39 -1.24 1.99
C SER A 6 -42.68 -1.07 0.65
N SER A 7 -43.43 -1.16 -0.45
CA SER A 7 -42.92 -0.95 -1.81
C SER A 7 -42.24 0.40 -1.96
N THR A 8 -40.91 0.41 -1.97
CA THR A 8 -40.11 1.58 -2.36
C THR A 8 -39.93 1.55 -3.87
N THR A 9 -40.23 2.66 -4.53
CA THR A 9 -40.24 2.77 -6.00
C THR A 9 -38.87 2.43 -6.59
N LEU A 10 -38.84 1.53 -7.58
CA LEU A 10 -37.63 1.15 -8.31
C LEU A 10 -37.06 2.34 -9.09
N GLN A 11 -36.09 3.05 -8.51
CA GLN A 11 -35.22 3.93 -9.28
C GLN A 11 -34.31 3.08 -10.17
N GLN A 12 -34.44 3.26 -11.49
CA GLN A 12 -33.72 2.50 -12.51
C GLN A 12 -32.28 3.05 -12.72
N GLY A 13 -31.47 3.10 -11.66
CA GLY A 13 -30.08 3.56 -11.72
C GLY A 13 -29.52 3.93 -10.35
N TRP A 14 -28.22 4.24 -10.31
CA TRP A 14 -27.51 4.68 -9.10
C TRP A 14 -28.15 5.94 -8.49
N PRO A 15 -28.21 6.08 -7.14
CA PRO A 15 -28.80 7.25 -6.51
C PRO A 15 -28.00 8.52 -6.80
N SER A 16 -28.66 9.52 -7.41
CA SER A 16 -28.08 10.80 -7.84
C SER A 16 -27.89 11.85 -6.74
N SER A 17 -28.20 11.52 -5.48
CA SER A 17 -27.97 12.44 -4.34
C SER A 17 -27.75 11.67 -3.03
N ALA A 18 -27.01 12.27 -2.09
CA ALA A 18 -26.77 11.66 -0.78
C ALA A 18 -28.08 11.42 0.00
N SER A 19 -29.10 12.29 -0.16
CA SER A 19 -30.44 12.10 0.42
C SER A 19 -31.16 10.87 -0.17
N THR A 20 -31.00 10.62 -1.47
CA THR A 20 -31.52 9.43 -2.15
C THR A 20 -30.83 8.17 -1.64
N LEU A 21 -29.50 8.18 -1.57
CA LEU A 21 -28.70 7.07 -1.05
C LEU A 21 -29.03 6.80 0.44
N CYS A 22 -29.21 7.82 1.27
CA CYS A 22 -29.64 7.68 2.67
C CYS A 22 -30.93 6.84 2.79
N LYS A 23 -31.98 7.22 2.04
CA LYS A 23 -33.27 6.52 2.03
C LYS A 23 -33.10 5.06 1.60
N LEU A 24 -32.34 4.82 0.52
CA LEU A 24 -32.07 3.49 -0.03
C LEU A 24 -31.31 2.57 0.96
N LEU A 25 -30.41 3.13 1.77
CA LEU A 25 -29.63 2.40 2.77
C LEU A 25 -30.31 2.35 4.17
N GLU A 26 -31.52 2.90 4.30
CA GLU A 26 -32.24 3.25 5.55
C GLU A 26 -31.43 4.10 6.56
N ILE A 27 -30.45 4.87 6.10
CA ILE A 27 -29.73 5.85 6.92
C ILE A 27 -30.65 7.07 7.08
N ASP A 28 -30.79 7.53 8.32
CA ASP A 28 -31.48 8.78 8.63
C ASP A 28 -30.44 9.76 9.16
N LEU A 29 -30.36 10.93 8.52
CA LEU A 29 -29.45 12.03 8.86
C LEU A 29 -30.21 13.25 9.41
N SER A 30 -31.50 13.10 9.74
CA SER A 30 -32.19 14.06 10.60
C SER A 30 -31.59 14.06 12.00
N ILE A 31 -31.93 15.08 12.79
CA ILE A 31 -31.10 15.54 13.94
C ILE A 31 -30.91 14.47 15.03
N ASP A 32 -31.80 13.48 15.13
CA ASP A 32 -31.74 12.36 16.08
C ASP A 32 -31.30 11.05 15.41
N THR A 33 -30.09 11.06 14.84
CA THR A 33 -29.46 9.91 14.16
C THR A 33 -29.25 8.72 15.12
N ASN A 34 -30.24 7.85 15.24
CA ASN A 34 -30.22 6.68 16.11
C ASN A 34 -29.49 5.49 15.48
N CYS A 35 -28.67 4.81 16.28
CA CYS A 35 -27.91 3.62 15.90
C CYS A 35 -28.75 2.57 15.15
N ARG A 36 -28.23 2.10 14.01
CA ARG A 36 -28.92 1.13 13.14
C ARG A 36 -28.79 -0.34 13.55
N GLY A 37 -28.19 -0.60 14.71
CA GLY A 37 -28.13 -1.94 15.30
C GLY A 37 -29.45 -2.40 15.92
N TYR A 38 -29.62 -3.72 15.98
CA TYR A 38 -30.75 -4.39 16.63
C TYR A 38 -30.29 -5.01 17.94
N ASN A 39 -31.11 -4.86 18.99
CA ASN A 39 -30.93 -5.59 20.24
C ASN A 39 -31.12 -7.11 19.98
N THR A 40 -30.26 -7.93 20.57
CA THR A 40 -30.23 -9.39 20.41
C THR A 40 -31.26 -10.15 21.26
N THR A 41 -31.96 -9.47 22.17
CA THR A 41 -33.06 -10.05 22.96
C THR A 41 -34.31 -10.32 22.11
N LYS A 42 -35.30 -11.04 22.66
CA LYS A 42 -36.45 -11.63 21.92
C LYS A 42 -37.28 -10.64 21.08
N THR A 43 -37.23 -9.35 21.36
CA THR A 43 -37.75 -8.30 20.47
C THR A 43 -36.58 -7.68 19.68
N LYS A 44 -36.58 -7.85 18.35
CA LYS A 44 -35.62 -7.20 17.42
C LYS A 44 -35.87 -5.68 17.33
N ALA A 45 -35.76 -4.98 18.45
CA ALA A 45 -35.95 -3.55 18.55
C ALA A 45 -34.70 -2.81 18.05
N ARG A 46 -34.91 -1.75 17.24
CA ARG A 46 -33.83 -0.84 16.84
C ARG A 46 -33.27 -0.10 18.05
N CYS A 47 -31.96 0.09 18.07
CA CYS A 47 -31.28 0.82 19.12
C CYS A 47 -31.73 2.30 19.18
N LYS A 48 -31.89 2.83 20.39
CA LYS A 48 -32.23 4.24 20.67
C LYS A 48 -31.03 5.08 21.14
N LEU A 49 -29.80 4.63 20.87
CA LEU A 49 -28.59 5.38 21.20
C LEU A 49 -28.22 6.26 20.02
N GLY A 50 -28.15 7.57 20.26
CA GLY A 50 -27.71 8.55 19.28
C GLY A 50 -26.26 8.35 18.86
N ILE A 51 -26.01 8.57 17.57
CA ILE A 51 -24.67 8.68 16.97
C ILE A 51 -24.15 10.11 17.21
N SER A 52 -22.83 10.29 17.35
CA SER A 52 -22.26 11.63 17.58
C SER A 52 -22.35 12.51 16.33
N LYS A 53 -22.61 13.82 16.49
CA LYS A 53 -22.68 14.79 15.37
C LYS A 53 -21.45 14.76 14.45
N ALA A 54 -20.26 14.48 14.98
CA ALA A 54 -19.03 14.30 14.21
C ALA A 54 -19.10 13.10 13.26
N ASN A 55 -19.48 11.91 13.75
CA ASN A 55 -19.75 10.75 12.90
C ASN A 55 -20.79 11.06 11.82
N CYS A 56 -21.85 11.81 12.15
CA CYS A 56 -22.91 12.15 11.19
C CYS A 56 -22.38 13.03 10.05
N ALA A 57 -21.54 14.04 10.35
CA ALA A 57 -20.87 14.83 9.33
C ALA A 57 -19.97 13.99 8.41
N VAL A 58 -19.20 13.05 8.98
CA VAL A 58 -18.37 12.11 8.20
C VAL A 58 -19.23 11.17 7.35
N ILE A 59 -20.35 10.67 7.87
CA ILE A 59 -21.30 9.85 7.10
C ILE A 59 -21.85 10.64 5.90
N THR A 60 -22.27 11.90 6.10
CA THR A 60 -22.74 12.76 4.99
C THR A 60 -21.67 12.90 3.91
N GLN A 61 -20.44 13.25 4.28
CA GLN A 61 -19.33 13.43 3.35
C GLN A 61 -19.01 12.15 2.57
N LEU A 62 -18.99 11.00 3.24
CA LEU A 62 -18.78 9.71 2.59
C LEU A 62 -19.92 9.37 1.61
N LEU A 63 -21.17 9.62 1.98
CA LEU A 63 -22.33 9.35 1.11
C LEU A 63 -22.38 10.27 -0.12
N GLU A 64 -21.94 11.52 0.00
CA GLU A 64 -21.76 12.43 -1.14
C GLU A 64 -20.70 11.90 -2.11
N GLN A 65 -19.56 11.40 -1.60
CA GLN A 65 -18.51 10.81 -2.42
C GLN A 65 -18.94 9.47 -3.06
N ILE A 66 -19.69 8.62 -2.35
CA ILE A 66 -20.26 7.36 -2.88
C ILE A 66 -21.24 7.62 -4.03
N VAL A 67 -21.99 8.73 -4.00
CA VAL A 67 -22.86 9.17 -5.10
C VAL A 67 -22.04 9.54 -6.34
N LEU A 68 -20.90 10.23 -6.18
CA LEU A 68 -20.01 10.60 -7.28
C LEU A 68 -19.30 9.39 -7.92
N ILE A 69 -19.02 8.34 -7.14
CA ILE A 69 -18.28 7.14 -7.59
C ILE A 69 -19.12 6.23 -8.51
N GLN A 70 -20.44 6.22 -8.38
CA GLN A 70 -21.40 5.48 -9.21
C GLN A 70 -21.16 3.95 -9.36
N SER A 71 -20.36 3.36 -8.46
CA SER A 71 -20.01 1.94 -8.42
C SER A 71 -20.02 1.45 -6.96
N PHE A 72 -20.66 0.30 -6.70
CA PHE A 72 -20.59 -0.33 -5.39
C PHE A 72 -19.18 -0.87 -5.12
N SER A 73 -18.57 -1.46 -6.13
CA SER A 73 -17.25 -2.11 -6.04
C SER A 73 -16.18 -1.10 -5.61
N ALA A 74 -16.13 0.08 -6.24
CA ALA A 74 -15.23 1.16 -5.84
C ALA A 74 -15.64 1.83 -4.51
N ALA A 75 -16.94 1.92 -4.21
CA ALA A 75 -17.45 2.49 -2.96
C ALA A 75 -17.32 1.58 -1.73
N LYS A 76 -16.98 0.29 -1.88
CA LYS A 76 -17.11 -0.74 -0.82
C LYS A 76 -16.38 -0.39 0.49
N SER A 77 -15.18 0.20 0.41
CA SER A 77 -14.42 0.66 1.58
C SER A 77 -15.16 1.78 2.35
N MET A 78 -15.75 2.72 1.61
CA MET A 78 -16.47 3.87 2.15
C MET A 78 -17.82 3.45 2.75
N LEU A 79 -18.53 2.54 2.08
CA LEU A 79 -19.74 1.90 2.60
C LEU A 79 -19.45 1.09 3.88
N THR A 80 -18.29 0.42 3.96
CA THR A 80 -17.83 -0.26 5.19
C THR A 80 -17.59 0.75 6.33
N GLN A 81 -17.02 1.91 6.03
CA GLN A 81 -16.81 2.97 7.01
C GLN A 81 -18.15 3.59 7.47
N VAL A 82 -19.08 3.87 6.54
CA VAL A 82 -20.44 4.35 6.86
C VAL A 82 -21.20 3.33 7.71
N ALA A 83 -21.11 2.03 7.41
CA ALA A 83 -21.77 0.98 8.21
C ALA A 83 -21.30 1.01 9.66
N HIS A 84 -19.99 1.08 9.90
CA HIS A 84 -19.42 1.16 11.25
C HIS A 84 -19.73 2.49 11.98
N LEU A 85 -19.83 3.61 11.25
CA LEU A 85 -20.14 4.92 11.84
C LEU A 85 -21.64 5.07 12.18
N ALA A 86 -22.53 4.37 11.45
CA ALA A 86 -23.98 4.33 11.68
C ALA A 86 -24.40 3.46 12.90
N MET A 87 -23.44 3.00 13.70
CA MET A 87 -23.64 2.07 14.81
C MET A 87 -22.99 2.57 16.09
N CYS A 88 -23.58 2.26 17.25
CA CYS A 88 -23.05 2.69 18.53
C CYS A 88 -21.82 1.84 18.91
N ARG A 89 -20.70 2.52 19.20
CA ARG A 89 -19.38 1.91 19.45
C ARG A 89 -19.37 0.85 20.56
N ARG A 90 -20.33 0.87 21.48
CA ARG A 90 -20.39 -0.03 22.66
C ARG A 90 -21.10 -1.36 22.45
N TYR A 91 -22.06 -1.47 21.51
CA TYR A 91 -23.00 -2.60 21.52
C TYR A 91 -23.35 -3.22 20.16
N HIS A 92 -23.15 -2.52 19.03
CA HIS A 92 -23.64 -2.99 17.72
C HIS A 92 -22.66 -2.79 16.56
N ARG A 93 -21.36 -2.52 16.82
CA ARG A 93 -20.37 -2.27 15.77
C ARG A 93 -20.05 -3.54 14.95
N ASP A 94 -20.17 -4.68 15.59
CA ASP A 94 -20.19 -6.06 15.07
C ASP A 94 -21.24 -6.29 13.98
N GLN A 95 -22.34 -5.53 13.97
CA GLN A 95 -23.40 -5.65 12.97
C GLN A 95 -23.03 -4.94 11.64
N GLY A 96 -21.87 -4.27 11.59
CA GLY A 96 -21.35 -3.55 10.42
C GLY A 96 -21.25 -4.40 9.15
N PRO A 97 -20.53 -5.53 9.15
CA PRO A 97 -20.41 -6.42 8.00
C PRO A 97 -21.76 -6.96 7.51
N GLY A 98 -22.66 -7.35 8.42
CA GLY A 98 -24.01 -7.80 8.05
C GLY A 98 -24.85 -6.71 7.38
N ARG A 99 -24.64 -5.44 7.75
CA ARG A 99 -25.29 -4.30 7.09
C ARG A 99 -24.65 -3.98 5.74
N LEU A 100 -23.34 -4.15 5.58
CA LEU A 100 -22.65 -4.03 4.29
C LEU A 100 -23.16 -5.05 3.27
N LEU A 101 -23.36 -6.31 3.68
CA LEU A 101 -23.92 -7.37 2.81
C LEU A 101 -25.35 -7.03 2.33
N LEU A 102 -26.18 -6.47 3.20
CA LEU A 102 -27.50 -5.95 2.80
C LEU A 102 -27.37 -4.83 1.76
N TRP A 103 -26.48 -3.86 1.99
CA TRP A 103 -26.24 -2.78 1.03
C TRP A 103 -25.63 -3.26 -0.30
N GLU A 104 -24.80 -4.29 -0.27
CA GLU A 104 -24.27 -4.97 -1.47
C GLU A 104 -25.41 -5.55 -2.34
N SER A 105 -26.39 -6.20 -1.72
CA SER A 105 -27.57 -6.74 -2.43
C SER A 105 -28.48 -5.65 -3.04
N ILE A 106 -28.45 -4.43 -2.51
CA ILE A 106 -29.27 -3.29 -2.96
C ILE A 106 -28.57 -2.48 -4.05
N LEU A 107 -27.25 -2.26 -3.93
CA LEU A 107 -26.49 -1.36 -4.80
C LEU A 107 -25.91 -2.03 -6.05
N LYS A 108 -25.43 -3.28 -5.98
CA LYS A 108 -24.88 -3.98 -7.16
C LYS A 108 -25.86 -4.07 -8.35
N PRO A 109 -27.18 -4.31 -8.16
CA PRO A 109 -28.13 -4.30 -9.28
C PRO A 109 -28.29 -2.94 -9.97
N LEU A 110 -28.02 -1.83 -9.26
CA LEU A 110 -28.15 -0.47 -9.79
C LEU A 110 -26.94 -0.02 -10.63
N GLU A 111 -25.76 -0.59 -10.35
CA GLU A 111 -24.52 -0.41 -11.12
C GLU A 111 -24.68 -0.96 -12.56
N VAL A 112 -25.25 -2.18 -12.68
CA VAL A 112 -25.54 -2.83 -13.99
C VAL A 112 -26.59 -2.06 -14.82
N ALA A 113 -27.45 -1.26 -14.16
CA ALA A 113 -28.49 -0.48 -14.84
C ALA A 113 -27.99 0.81 -15.52
N ILE A 114 -26.74 1.22 -15.26
CA ILE A 114 -26.08 2.33 -15.99
C ILE A 114 -25.56 1.81 -17.32
N ILE A 115 -24.76 0.73 -17.30
CA ILE A 115 -24.10 0.15 -18.49
C ILE A 115 -25.13 -0.12 -19.61
N LYS A 116 -26.26 -0.76 -19.27
CA LYS A 116 -27.33 -1.10 -20.22
C LYS A 116 -28.09 0.10 -20.82
N LYS A 117 -27.80 1.33 -20.40
CA LYS A 117 -28.39 2.55 -20.98
C LYS A 117 -27.49 3.20 -22.03
N GLU A 118 -26.18 2.98 -21.95
CA GLU A 118 -25.22 3.54 -22.92
C GLU A 118 -25.23 2.75 -24.23
N ASP A 119 -25.42 1.42 -24.18
CA ASP A 119 -25.58 0.55 -25.35
C ASP A 119 -26.89 0.78 -26.15
N GLY A 120 -27.83 1.55 -25.61
CA GLY A 120 -29.21 1.61 -26.10
C GLY A 120 -29.50 2.63 -27.21
N GLU A 121 -28.62 3.62 -27.44
CA GLU A 121 -28.92 4.77 -28.29
C GLU A 121 -27.84 5.03 -29.35
N SER A 122 -27.74 4.12 -30.33
CA SER A 122 -27.04 4.41 -31.59
C SER A 122 -27.81 3.89 -32.80
N LYS A 123 -28.14 4.81 -33.72
CA LYS A 123 -28.83 4.53 -34.99
C LYS A 123 -27.92 4.94 -36.15
N PRO A 124 -27.61 4.04 -37.10
CA PRO A 124 -26.66 4.35 -38.16
C PRO A 124 -27.25 5.30 -39.21
N LEU A 125 -26.40 6.14 -39.79
CA LEU A 125 -26.64 6.79 -41.07
C LEU A 125 -25.36 6.71 -41.93
N SER A 126 -25.54 6.61 -43.23
CA SER A 126 -24.55 6.15 -44.21
C SER A 126 -23.52 7.19 -44.65
N GLU A 127 -22.38 6.69 -45.09
CA GLU A 127 -21.36 7.43 -45.84
C GLU A 127 -21.92 8.03 -47.15
N THR A 128 -21.38 9.17 -47.58
CA THR A 128 -21.24 9.52 -49.01
C THR A 128 -20.09 10.51 -49.18
N THR A 129 -19.18 10.21 -50.10
CA THR A 129 -17.95 10.97 -50.41
C THR A 129 -18.23 12.25 -51.22
N THR A 130 -17.44 13.32 -51.04
CA THR A 130 -16.96 14.24 -52.12
C THR A 130 -15.85 15.17 -51.59
N GLU A 131 -14.90 15.54 -52.45
CA GLU A 131 -13.71 16.36 -52.14
C GLU A 131 -13.96 17.89 -52.16
N ARG A 132 -13.26 18.65 -51.30
CA ARG A 132 -12.17 19.56 -51.77
C ARG A 132 -11.41 20.33 -50.66
N VAL A 133 -10.20 20.74 -51.04
CA VAL A 133 -9.22 21.63 -50.37
C VAL A 133 -8.70 22.55 -51.51
N PRO A 134 -8.59 23.89 -51.36
CA PRO A 134 -7.46 24.48 -50.60
C PRO A 134 -7.63 25.86 -49.92
N VAL A 135 -6.82 26.05 -48.86
CA VAL A 135 -5.98 27.22 -48.51
C VAL A 135 -6.48 28.64 -48.81
N PHE A 136 -6.58 29.48 -47.76
CA PHE A 136 -5.89 30.78 -47.68
C PHE A 136 -5.69 31.21 -46.20
N ALA A 137 -4.87 32.24 -45.95
CA ALA A 137 -4.39 32.61 -44.62
C ALA A 137 -4.45 34.14 -44.34
N SER A 138 -4.11 34.49 -43.08
CA SER A 138 -3.67 35.81 -42.57
C SER A 138 -4.69 36.76 -41.89
N VAL A 139 -4.40 37.04 -40.60
CA VAL A 139 -4.37 38.39 -39.95
C VAL A 139 -5.76 39.08 -39.77
N VAL A 140 -6.13 39.64 -38.62
CA VAL A 140 -5.69 40.93 -38.01
C VAL A 140 -5.89 40.91 -36.48
N ALA A 141 -5.02 41.60 -35.74
CA ALA A 141 -5.20 41.90 -34.30
C ALA A 141 -5.66 43.36 -34.08
N VAL A 142 -6.41 43.62 -33.00
CA VAL A 142 -6.89 44.98 -32.66
C VAL A 142 -6.37 45.41 -31.28
N LYS A 143 -5.70 46.57 -31.24
CA LYS A 143 -5.39 47.35 -30.04
C LYS A 143 -6.53 48.33 -29.74
N GLN A 144 -6.61 48.80 -28.49
CA GLN A 144 -7.04 50.17 -28.20
C GLN A 144 -6.09 50.88 -27.22
N GLU A 145 -6.21 52.21 -27.17
CA GLU A 145 -5.29 53.20 -26.59
C GLU A 145 -6.07 54.19 -25.68
N ARG A 146 -5.52 55.10 -24.85
CA ARG A 146 -4.22 55.25 -24.11
C ARG A 146 -4.22 56.67 -23.44
N ILE A 147 -3.50 56.87 -22.31
CA ILE A 147 -3.01 58.15 -21.71
C ILE A 147 -4.02 59.30 -21.36
N PRO A 148 -3.64 60.42 -20.66
CA PRO A 148 -2.43 60.74 -19.83
C PRO A 148 -2.72 61.42 -18.45
N LYS A 149 -1.63 61.83 -17.74
CA LYS A 149 -1.45 62.88 -16.68
C LYS A 149 -1.49 62.43 -15.20
N ASN A 150 -0.65 62.96 -14.28
CA ASN A 150 0.60 63.73 -14.44
C ASN A 150 1.54 63.64 -13.20
N GLU A 151 2.76 64.18 -13.36
CA GLU A 151 3.60 64.80 -12.32
C GLU A 151 4.34 63.95 -11.25
N THR A 152 5.32 64.61 -10.63
CA THR A 152 6.27 64.16 -9.59
C THR A 152 6.54 65.38 -8.69
N PRO A 153 7.04 65.21 -7.45
CA PRO A 153 8.32 65.88 -7.19
C PRO A 153 9.30 65.17 -6.24
N ARG A 154 10.55 65.62 -6.37
CA ARG A 154 11.66 65.66 -5.38
C ARG A 154 11.32 66.49 -4.13
N SER A 155 12.13 66.62 -3.07
CA SER A 155 13.21 65.82 -2.43
C SER A 155 13.58 66.51 -1.09
N ASP A 156 14.77 66.24 -0.55
CA ASP A 156 15.44 66.96 0.57
C ASP A 156 14.84 66.64 1.98
N THR A 157 15.54 66.75 3.12
CA THR A 157 16.68 67.62 3.49
C THR A 157 17.68 66.93 4.46
N THR A 158 18.98 67.02 4.15
CA THR A 158 20.13 67.55 4.95
C THR A 158 19.99 67.58 6.51
N SER A 159 21.02 67.38 7.38
CA SER A 159 22.31 68.10 7.38
C SER A 159 23.29 67.72 8.52
N ARG A 160 24.61 67.63 8.20
CA ARG A 160 25.83 68.14 8.92
C ARG A 160 26.14 67.82 10.42
N GLN A 161 27.37 68.00 10.97
CA GLN A 161 28.80 67.88 10.54
C GLN A 161 29.77 68.28 11.70
N ILE A 162 31.09 68.02 11.58
CA ILE A 162 32.24 68.67 12.27
C ILE A 162 32.41 68.28 13.79
N SER A 163 33.56 67.81 14.30
CA SER A 163 34.92 68.44 14.30
C SER A 163 36.13 67.47 14.24
N ARG A 164 37.32 68.05 13.95
CA ARG A 164 38.72 67.52 14.02
C ARG A 164 39.52 68.45 15.00
N PRO A 165 40.89 68.50 15.13
CA PRO A 165 42.04 67.78 14.52
C PRO A 165 42.87 66.99 15.58
N SER A 166 44.07 66.40 15.40
CA SER A 166 45.27 66.72 14.58
C SER A 166 46.17 65.47 14.35
N LEU A 167 46.73 65.25 13.14
CA LEU A 167 48.17 65.35 12.76
C LEU A 167 49.13 64.50 13.61
N SER A 168 49.98 63.60 13.07
CA SER A 168 50.40 63.29 11.67
C SER A 168 50.94 61.81 11.61
N THR A 169 51.60 61.22 10.59
CA THR A 169 52.28 61.70 9.35
C THR A 169 52.27 60.64 8.20
N GLN A 170 53.36 60.48 7.45
CA GLN A 170 53.61 59.70 6.22
C GLN A 170 54.56 58.48 6.47
N ILE A 171 54.82 57.47 5.61
CA ILE A 171 54.34 57.04 4.26
C ILE A 171 54.68 55.54 4.01
N LYS A 172 53.83 54.79 3.25
CA LYS A 172 54.05 53.49 2.52
C LYS A 172 54.68 52.30 3.30
N THR A 173 54.46 51.01 2.99
CA THR A 173 53.99 50.32 1.77
C THR A 173 53.14 49.08 2.14
N SER A 174 52.51 48.43 1.16
CA SER A 174 51.67 47.21 1.28
C SER A 174 52.00 46.26 0.10
N PRO A 175 51.51 44.99 0.01
CA PRO A 175 50.61 44.22 0.88
C PRO A 175 51.27 42.85 1.27
N GLN A 176 50.62 41.74 1.68
CA GLN A 176 49.21 41.42 1.91
C GLN A 176 49.07 40.35 3.02
N SER A 177 48.11 40.51 3.92
CA SER A 177 47.71 39.46 4.87
C SER A 177 46.20 39.46 5.06
N THR A 178 45.51 38.43 4.59
CA THR A 178 44.05 38.30 4.68
C THR A 178 43.64 36.87 5.01
N PRO A 179 43.14 36.58 6.22
CA PRO A 179 42.51 35.29 6.50
C PRO A 179 41.15 35.22 5.79
N THR A 180 40.91 34.16 5.01
CA THR A 180 39.70 34.05 4.19
C THR A 180 38.48 33.68 5.03
N LYS A 181 37.80 34.73 5.51
CA LYS A 181 36.34 34.88 5.58
C LYS A 181 35.55 33.54 5.63
N GLN A 182 35.18 33.11 6.84
CA GLN A 182 34.16 32.08 7.03
C GLN A 182 32.84 32.55 6.39
N THR A 183 32.52 32.04 5.21
CA THR A 183 31.17 32.10 4.65
C THR A 183 30.32 31.05 5.35
N ALA A 184 29.26 31.46 6.03
CA ALA A 184 28.25 30.54 6.52
C ALA A 184 27.53 29.89 5.32
N SER A 185 27.97 28.70 4.94
CA SER A 185 27.26 27.84 3.99
C SER A 185 25.99 27.35 4.66
N THR A 186 24.87 27.99 4.35
CA THR A 186 23.55 27.40 4.60
C THR A 186 23.44 26.16 3.71
N ASP A 187 23.73 24.99 4.28
CA ASP A 187 23.63 23.71 3.59
C ASP A 187 22.19 23.47 3.13
N SER A 188 21.89 23.86 1.89
CA SER A 188 20.72 23.40 1.16
C SER A 188 20.95 21.94 0.77
N LYS A 189 20.96 21.05 1.78
CA LYS A 189 20.92 19.59 1.61
C LYS A 189 19.82 19.29 0.60
N SER A 190 20.22 18.86 -0.58
CA SER A 190 19.32 18.68 -1.71
C SER A 190 18.34 17.59 -1.34
N LYS A 191 17.06 17.95 -1.17
CA LYS A 191 16.03 17.00 -0.74
C LYS A 191 15.71 16.03 -1.88
N HIS A 192 15.37 14.78 -1.55
CA HIS A 192 14.88 13.85 -2.55
C HIS A 192 13.56 14.37 -3.15
N VAL A 193 13.53 14.60 -4.46
CA VAL A 193 12.35 15.07 -5.20
C VAL A 193 11.75 13.90 -5.98
N PHE A 194 10.48 13.62 -5.72
CA PHE A 194 9.77 12.48 -6.30
C PHE A 194 8.77 12.90 -7.37
N GLU A 195 8.67 12.10 -8.42
CA GLU A 195 7.63 12.17 -9.45
C GLU A 195 6.97 10.80 -9.65
N ASN A 196 5.86 10.76 -10.40
CA ASN A 196 5.18 9.50 -10.71
C ASN A 196 6.09 8.58 -11.56
N TYR A 197 6.08 7.28 -11.27
CA TYR A 197 6.92 6.32 -11.99
C TYR A 197 6.59 6.26 -13.49
N GLY A 198 5.31 6.39 -13.84
CA GLY A 198 4.80 6.53 -15.20
C GLY A 198 3.39 7.14 -15.19
N LEU A 199 2.69 7.04 -16.33
CA LEU A 199 1.27 7.38 -16.39
C LEU A 199 0.45 6.44 -15.50
N ALA A 200 -0.66 6.95 -14.95
CA ALA A 200 -1.61 6.15 -14.20
C ALA A 200 -2.25 5.08 -15.10
N ARG A 201 -2.48 3.89 -14.55
CA ARG A 201 -3.07 2.74 -15.24
C ARG A 201 -4.42 2.38 -14.62
N SER A 202 -5.34 1.87 -15.44
CA SER A 202 -6.59 1.28 -14.95
C SER A 202 -6.29 0.00 -14.15
N ILE A 203 -7.18 -0.36 -13.23
CA ILE A 203 -7.08 -1.60 -12.43
C ILE A 203 -6.96 -2.82 -13.36
N LYS A 204 -7.81 -2.90 -14.39
CA LYS A 204 -7.73 -3.95 -15.41
C LYS A 204 -6.34 -4.09 -16.04
N HIS A 205 -5.72 -2.98 -16.45
CA HIS A 205 -4.40 -3.05 -17.06
C HIS A 205 -3.28 -3.36 -16.05
N ILE A 206 -3.41 -2.96 -14.78
CA ILE A 206 -2.51 -3.40 -13.71
C ILE A 206 -2.63 -4.92 -13.48
N ASN A 207 -3.86 -5.43 -13.40
CA ASN A 207 -4.14 -6.84 -13.20
C ASN A 207 -3.68 -7.70 -14.39
N GLU A 208 -3.87 -7.26 -15.63
CA GLU A 208 -3.31 -7.91 -16.83
C GLU A 208 -1.77 -8.02 -16.77
N GLU A 209 -1.09 -6.98 -16.28
CA GLU A 209 0.37 -6.97 -16.12
C GLU A 209 0.87 -7.83 -14.96
N ILE A 210 0.05 -8.01 -13.92
CA ILE A 210 0.29 -9.00 -12.85
C ILE A 210 0.09 -10.42 -13.41
N LYS A 211 -1.03 -10.70 -14.11
CA LYS A 211 -1.33 -11.98 -14.76
C LYS A 211 -0.21 -12.44 -15.68
N LYS A 212 0.31 -11.56 -16.54
CA LYS A 212 1.50 -11.84 -17.37
C LYS A 212 2.75 -12.21 -16.57
N LYS A 213 2.98 -11.58 -15.40
CA LYS A 213 4.12 -11.91 -14.51
C LYS A 213 3.92 -13.23 -13.79
N LEU A 214 2.70 -13.58 -13.40
CA LEU A 214 2.37 -14.84 -12.73
C LEU A 214 2.49 -16.03 -13.69
N LEU A 215 1.90 -15.93 -14.88
CA LEU A 215 1.81 -17.04 -15.85
C LEU A 215 3.16 -17.42 -16.50
N ARG A 216 4.15 -16.51 -16.53
CA ARG A 216 5.49 -16.81 -17.04
C ARG A 216 6.34 -17.60 -16.02
N PRO A 217 7.26 -18.47 -16.49
CA PRO A 217 8.24 -19.11 -15.62
C PRO A 217 9.08 -18.12 -14.82
N LEU A 218 9.62 -18.57 -13.68
CA LEU A 218 10.57 -17.83 -12.83
C LEU A 218 11.92 -17.65 -13.55
N SER A 219 12.49 -16.45 -13.48
CA SER A 219 13.89 -16.24 -13.86
C SER A 219 14.85 -16.80 -12.79
N THR A 220 16.13 -17.00 -13.10
CA THR A 220 17.13 -17.58 -12.17
C THR A 220 17.15 -16.89 -10.79
N GLU A 221 17.13 -15.55 -10.73
CA GLU A 221 17.04 -14.81 -9.45
C GLU A 221 15.73 -15.02 -8.70
N GLU A 222 14.64 -15.32 -9.40
CA GLU A 222 13.32 -15.55 -8.81
C GLU A 222 13.15 -16.98 -8.27
N LYS A 223 13.95 -17.95 -8.74
CA LYS A 223 13.96 -19.31 -8.20
C LYS A 223 14.50 -19.39 -6.76
N LYS A 224 15.22 -18.37 -6.27
CA LYS A 224 15.82 -18.38 -4.93
C LYS A 224 14.74 -18.38 -3.83
N LEU A 225 14.79 -19.39 -2.97
CA LEU A 225 13.81 -19.63 -1.90
C LEU A 225 14.15 -18.88 -0.61
N ALA A 226 15.42 -18.74 -0.25
CA ALA A 226 15.85 -18.14 1.01
C ALA A 226 16.13 -16.63 0.87
N GLY A 227 15.23 -15.79 1.39
CA GLY A 227 15.46 -14.34 1.48
C GLY A 227 14.27 -13.55 1.99
N HIS A 228 14.38 -12.22 1.88
CA HIS A 228 13.46 -11.26 2.47
C HIS A 228 13.01 -10.20 1.46
N VAL A 229 11.72 -9.86 1.49
CA VAL A 229 11.24 -8.55 1.01
C VAL A 229 11.30 -7.58 2.19
N TYR A 230 11.90 -6.40 2.01
CA TYR A 230 12.02 -5.37 3.03
C TYR A 230 11.35 -4.06 2.59
N ILE A 231 11.00 -3.25 3.58
CA ILE A 231 10.47 -1.90 3.39
C ILE A 231 11.15 -0.89 4.32
N TYR A 232 11.49 0.28 3.79
CA TYR A 232 12.05 1.38 4.58
C TYR A 232 11.54 2.74 4.12
N THR A 233 11.71 3.77 4.97
CA THR A 233 11.45 5.19 4.65
C THR A 233 12.68 6.04 4.97
N PHE A 234 12.66 7.31 4.57
CA PHE A 234 13.54 8.32 5.17
C PHE A 234 13.12 8.57 6.62
N PRO A 235 14.07 8.78 7.56
CA PRO A 235 13.76 9.14 8.94
C PRO A 235 12.87 10.38 9.03
N GLU A 236 13.09 11.37 8.16
CA GLU A 236 12.34 12.63 8.15
C GLU A 236 10.86 12.48 7.73
N SER A 237 10.48 11.38 7.05
CA SER A 237 9.10 11.12 6.63
C SER A 237 8.42 9.99 7.40
N TYR A 238 9.07 9.34 8.38
CA TYR A 238 8.49 8.18 9.08
C TYR A 238 7.14 8.49 9.76
N HIS A 239 6.96 9.71 10.26
CA HIS A 239 5.73 10.13 10.93
C HIS A 239 4.65 10.69 9.98
N ASP A 240 4.88 10.73 8.66
CA ASP A 240 3.85 11.10 7.69
C ASP A 240 2.75 10.04 7.62
N ALA A 241 1.50 10.46 7.38
CA ALA A 241 0.39 9.53 7.16
C ALA A 241 0.51 8.71 5.85
N HIS A 242 1.33 9.18 4.90
CA HIS A 242 1.60 8.53 3.61
C HIS A 242 3.08 8.77 3.24
N PRO A 243 4.02 8.08 3.90
CA PRO A 243 5.45 8.26 3.69
C PRO A 243 5.87 7.85 2.27
N TYR A 244 7.09 8.24 1.88
CA TYR A 244 7.75 7.59 0.76
C TYR A 244 8.39 6.29 1.27
N ILE A 245 7.76 5.16 0.97
CA ILE A 245 8.25 3.83 1.30
C ILE A 245 9.03 3.30 0.11
N LYS A 246 10.26 2.81 0.32
CA LYS A 246 10.98 1.99 -0.65
C LYS A 246 10.65 0.53 -0.40
N ILE A 247 10.35 -0.23 -1.45
CA ILE A 247 10.10 -1.67 -1.39
C ILE A 247 11.20 -2.38 -2.20
N GLY A 248 11.94 -3.31 -1.58
CA GLY A 248 13.00 -4.06 -2.24
C GLY A 248 13.21 -5.43 -1.62
N TYR A 249 14.24 -6.16 -2.06
CA TYR A 249 14.58 -7.49 -1.53
C TYR A 249 16.07 -7.65 -1.24
N ALA A 250 16.40 -8.60 -0.36
CA ALA A 250 17.76 -9.05 -0.07
C ALA A 250 17.75 -10.44 0.59
N THR A 251 18.88 -11.15 0.53
CA THR A 251 19.14 -12.28 1.44
C THR A 251 19.33 -11.76 2.86
N ASP A 252 20.35 -10.92 3.08
CA ASP A 252 20.59 -10.16 4.31
C ASP A 252 20.10 -8.70 4.19
N VAL A 253 19.11 -8.34 5.00
CA VAL A 253 18.52 -7.00 5.05
C VAL A 253 19.43 -5.98 5.78
N LYS A 254 20.18 -6.40 6.81
CA LYS A 254 21.09 -5.52 7.57
C LYS A 254 22.23 -5.02 6.69
N VAL A 255 22.89 -5.94 5.97
CA VAL A 255 23.92 -5.62 4.97
C VAL A 255 23.33 -4.73 3.87
N ARG A 256 22.09 -4.99 3.43
CA ARG A 256 21.43 -4.14 2.43
C ARG A 256 21.13 -2.73 2.94
N MET A 257 20.73 -2.56 4.20
CA MET A 257 20.53 -1.24 4.81
C MET A 257 21.85 -0.50 5.00
N ALA A 258 22.92 -1.20 5.42
CA ALA A 258 24.26 -0.63 5.50
C ALA A 258 24.75 -0.13 4.12
N ARG A 259 24.53 -0.92 3.05
CA ARG A 259 24.83 -0.51 1.67
C ARG A 259 24.00 0.69 1.22
N TRP A 260 22.71 0.78 1.57
CA TRP A 260 21.92 1.97 1.25
C TRP A 260 22.41 3.22 2.01
N LYS A 261 22.83 3.06 3.28
CA LYS A 261 23.41 4.14 4.08
C LYS A 261 24.72 4.67 3.48
N SER A 262 25.64 3.80 3.07
CA SER A 262 26.92 4.20 2.46
C SER A 262 26.73 4.74 1.04
N GLN A 263 25.93 4.08 0.21
CA GLN A 263 25.71 4.47 -1.18
C GLN A 263 24.91 5.78 -1.31
N CYS A 264 23.90 6.00 -0.48
CA CYS A 264 22.94 7.10 -0.68
C CYS A 264 22.97 8.20 0.38
N GLY A 265 23.82 8.10 1.41
CA GLY A 265 24.12 9.20 2.34
C GLY A 265 23.06 9.51 3.41
N TYR A 266 21.98 8.70 3.49
CA TYR A 266 20.97 8.77 4.54
C TYR A 266 20.86 7.42 5.26
N PRO A 267 20.65 7.38 6.60
CA PRO A 267 20.32 6.13 7.28
C PRO A 267 18.88 5.71 6.93
N PRO A 268 18.64 4.50 6.39
CA PRO A 268 17.29 4.01 6.14
C PRO A 268 16.54 3.69 7.44
N GLU A 269 15.29 4.15 7.58
CA GLU A 269 14.41 3.76 8.69
C GLU A 269 13.62 2.51 8.30
N LEU A 270 14.03 1.34 8.81
CA LEU A 270 13.49 0.03 8.43
C LEU A 270 12.10 -0.19 9.02
N LEU A 271 11.07 -0.20 8.17
CA LEU A 271 9.67 -0.35 8.55
C LEU A 271 9.24 -1.82 8.68
N GLY A 272 10.01 -2.75 8.13
CA GLY A 272 9.74 -4.18 8.21
C GLY A 272 10.57 -5.02 7.24
N GLN A 273 10.71 -6.31 7.57
CA GLN A 273 11.25 -7.34 6.69
C GLN A 273 10.37 -8.59 6.77
N PHE A 274 10.16 -9.24 5.64
CA PHE A 274 9.22 -10.34 5.47
C PHE A 274 9.95 -11.51 4.80
N PRO A 275 10.16 -12.63 5.52
CA PRO A 275 10.68 -13.87 4.92
C PRO A 275 9.78 -14.32 3.78
N ALA A 276 10.38 -14.54 2.61
CA ALA A 276 9.66 -14.72 1.36
C ALA A 276 10.41 -15.69 0.43
N GLU A 277 9.81 -16.85 0.19
CA GLU A 277 10.16 -17.68 -0.95
C GLU A 277 9.87 -16.94 -2.25
N HIS A 278 10.75 -17.12 -3.24
CA HIS A 278 10.75 -16.34 -4.47
C HIS A 278 10.70 -14.81 -4.21
N TYR A 279 11.46 -14.31 -3.22
CA TYR A 279 11.43 -12.90 -2.78
C TYR A 279 11.50 -11.88 -3.95
N ALA A 280 12.30 -12.17 -4.97
CA ALA A 280 12.45 -11.30 -6.15
C ALA A 280 11.24 -11.36 -7.11
N LYS A 281 10.42 -12.42 -7.06
CA LYS A 281 9.11 -12.50 -7.73
C LYS A 281 8.06 -11.72 -6.91
N VAL A 282 8.03 -11.92 -5.59
CA VAL A 282 7.14 -11.21 -4.64
C VAL A 282 7.30 -9.69 -4.76
N GLU A 283 8.54 -9.20 -4.72
CA GLU A 283 8.84 -7.77 -4.87
C GLU A 283 8.31 -7.19 -6.18
N LYS A 284 8.56 -7.86 -7.32
CA LYS A 284 8.06 -7.47 -8.65
C LYS A 284 6.53 -7.49 -8.78
N LEU A 285 5.84 -8.34 -8.01
CA LEU A 285 4.37 -8.41 -7.97
C LEU A 285 3.79 -7.25 -7.16
N VAL A 286 4.31 -7.00 -5.95
CA VAL A 286 3.97 -5.83 -5.12
C VAL A 286 4.22 -4.52 -5.89
N HIS A 287 5.36 -4.43 -6.58
CA HIS A 287 5.75 -3.32 -7.45
C HIS A 287 4.79 -3.07 -8.63
N ALA A 288 4.12 -4.12 -9.12
CA ALA A 288 3.14 -4.02 -10.20
C ALA A 288 1.76 -3.60 -9.65
N GLN A 289 1.32 -4.21 -8.55
CA GLN A 289 0.04 -3.89 -7.90
C GLN A 289 -0.01 -2.44 -7.37
N LEU A 290 1.12 -1.92 -6.88
CA LEU A 290 1.26 -0.54 -6.41
C LEU A 290 1.71 0.44 -7.52
N TRP A 291 1.47 0.14 -8.81
CA TRP A 291 1.95 0.98 -9.94
C TRP A 291 1.54 2.46 -9.82
N ASN A 292 0.29 2.76 -9.48
CA ASN A 292 -0.22 4.15 -9.40
C ASN A 292 0.38 4.91 -8.20
N GLN A 293 0.72 4.18 -7.13
CA GLN A 293 1.39 4.68 -5.94
C GLN A 293 2.91 4.83 -6.17
N ARG A 294 3.48 4.10 -7.13
CA ARG A 294 4.91 4.08 -7.46
C ARG A 294 5.44 5.45 -7.89
N LYS A 295 6.67 5.72 -7.50
CA LYS A 295 7.41 6.97 -7.68
C LYS A 295 8.83 6.67 -8.15
N ARG A 296 9.47 7.68 -8.72
CA ARG A 296 10.90 7.69 -9.02
C ARG A 296 11.49 9.02 -8.56
N GLU A 297 12.78 9.01 -8.24
CA GLU A 297 13.52 10.25 -7.99
C GLU A 297 13.65 11.00 -9.32
N LYS A 298 13.07 12.20 -9.39
CA LYS A 298 12.96 13.00 -10.61
C LYS A 298 14.33 13.37 -11.17
N ASP A 299 15.16 13.93 -10.31
CA ASP A 299 16.46 14.49 -10.64
C ASP A 299 17.62 13.57 -10.21
N GLY A 300 17.31 12.41 -9.62
CA GLY A 300 18.26 11.43 -9.06
C GLY A 300 18.35 11.49 -7.53
N CYS A 301 18.96 10.48 -6.93
CA CYS A 301 19.39 10.53 -5.55
C CYS A 301 20.50 11.59 -5.40
N PRO A 302 20.39 12.55 -4.46
CA PRO A 302 21.38 13.60 -4.23
C PRO A 302 22.83 13.14 -3.98
N THR A 303 23.03 11.89 -3.55
CA THR A 303 24.35 11.34 -3.20
C THR A 303 24.93 10.42 -4.28
N CYS A 304 24.15 9.46 -4.80
CA CYS A 304 24.64 8.51 -5.80
C CYS A 304 24.25 8.81 -7.26
N GLY A 305 23.47 9.88 -7.52
CA GLY A 305 23.00 10.27 -8.85
C GLY A 305 21.96 9.34 -9.50
N VAL A 306 21.91 8.06 -9.10
CA VAL A 306 20.95 7.07 -9.62
C VAL A 306 19.52 7.53 -9.36
N LYS A 307 18.65 7.45 -10.37
CA LYS A 307 17.20 7.67 -10.22
C LYS A 307 16.56 6.39 -9.68
N HIS A 308 16.42 6.25 -8.36
CA HIS A 308 15.78 5.05 -7.80
C HIS A 308 14.31 4.97 -8.21
N LYS A 309 13.91 3.78 -8.65
CA LYS A 309 12.58 3.48 -9.23
C LYS A 309 11.68 2.69 -8.27
N GLU A 310 12.16 2.39 -7.07
CA GLU A 310 11.52 1.48 -6.09
C GLU A 310 10.77 2.22 -4.96
N TRP A 311 10.46 3.51 -5.14
CA TRP A 311 9.75 4.33 -4.17
C TRP A 311 8.24 4.29 -4.40
N PHE A 312 7.45 4.41 -3.34
CA PHE A 312 5.98 4.40 -3.37
C PHE A 312 5.46 5.42 -2.37
N LYS A 313 4.44 6.20 -2.75
CA LYS A 313 3.75 7.11 -1.82
C LYS A 313 2.43 6.49 -1.39
N VAL A 314 2.43 5.85 -0.22
CA VAL A 314 1.41 4.92 0.25
C VAL A 314 1.61 4.70 1.76
N ASP A 315 0.56 4.28 2.47
CA ASP A 315 0.66 3.93 3.88
C ASP A 315 1.25 2.51 4.10
N THR A 316 1.86 2.30 5.27
CA THR A 316 2.54 1.04 5.62
C THR A 316 1.56 -0.15 5.71
N MET A 317 0.30 0.07 6.08
CA MET A 317 -0.69 -1.02 6.21
C MET A 317 -1.08 -1.57 4.84
N THR A 318 -1.30 -0.70 3.85
CA THR A 318 -1.51 -1.10 2.44
C THR A 318 -0.31 -1.88 1.91
N VAL A 319 0.93 -1.41 2.14
CA VAL A 319 2.13 -2.12 1.69
C VAL A 319 2.24 -3.51 2.35
N ASN A 320 2.02 -3.58 3.67
CA ASN A 320 2.06 -4.84 4.41
C ASN A 320 0.96 -5.82 3.95
N LYS A 321 -0.25 -5.34 3.60
CA LYS A 321 -1.30 -6.19 2.98
C LYS A 321 -0.82 -6.78 1.65
N ASN A 322 -0.20 -5.97 0.78
CA ASN A 322 0.27 -6.43 -0.53
C ASN A 322 1.41 -7.45 -0.39
N ILE A 323 2.39 -7.23 0.51
CA ILE A 323 3.47 -8.21 0.76
C ILE A 323 2.92 -9.49 1.42
N GLY A 324 2.01 -9.35 2.39
CA GLY A 324 1.34 -10.48 3.04
C GLY A 324 0.60 -11.36 2.04
N LEU A 325 -0.16 -10.75 1.12
CA LEU A 325 -0.87 -11.46 0.05
C LEU A 325 0.06 -12.32 -0.80
N TRP A 326 1.10 -11.72 -1.39
CA TRP A 326 1.99 -12.43 -2.30
C TRP A 326 2.89 -13.45 -1.59
N THR A 327 3.33 -13.18 -0.36
CA THR A 327 4.09 -14.18 0.42
C THR A 327 3.23 -15.37 0.85
N SER A 328 1.97 -15.16 1.24
CA SER A 328 1.05 -16.26 1.55
C SER A 328 0.61 -17.06 0.32
N TRP A 329 0.67 -16.49 -0.88
CA TRP A 329 0.51 -17.27 -2.11
C TRP A 329 1.76 -18.09 -2.45
N MET A 330 2.98 -17.53 -2.33
CA MET A 330 4.20 -18.31 -2.60
C MET A 330 4.35 -19.53 -1.67
N ARG A 331 3.95 -19.42 -0.40
CA ARG A 331 3.94 -20.54 0.56
C ARG A 331 3.07 -21.74 0.13
N GLN A 332 2.15 -21.56 -0.81
CA GLN A 332 1.32 -22.64 -1.38
C GLN A 332 1.99 -23.34 -2.58
N GLN A 333 3.31 -23.16 -2.73
CA GLN A 333 4.15 -23.69 -3.82
C GLN A 333 3.48 -23.60 -5.20
N PRO A 334 3.28 -22.39 -5.74
CA PRO A 334 2.55 -22.24 -7.00
C PRO A 334 3.35 -22.59 -8.25
N TYR A 335 4.68 -22.68 -8.13
CA TYR A 335 5.59 -23.12 -9.18
C TYR A 335 6.11 -24.54 -8.88
N ASN A 336 6.69 -25.21 -9.87
CA ASN A 336 7.52 -26.41 -9.67
C ASN A 336 9.02 -26.04 -9.59
N ASP A 337 9.91 -27.02 -9.46
CA ASP A 337 11.37 -26.81 -9.38
C ASP A 337 11.96 -26.17 -10.67
N ASP A 338 11.35 -26.43 -11.82
CA ASP A 338 11.66 -25.73 -13.08
C ASP A 338 11.28 -24.25 -13.06
N GLY A 339 10.51 -23.81 -12.06
CA GLY A 339 9.97 -22.47 -11.94
C GLY A 339 8.78 -22.24 -12.86
N VAL A 340 8.15 -23.29 -13.37
CA VAL A 340 6.93 -23.25 -14.21
C VAL A 340 5.71 -23.22 -13.29
N LEU A 341 4.73 -22.37 -13.60
CA LEU A 341 3.48 -22.30 -12.83
C LEU A 341 2.68 -23.60 -12.99
N GLN A 342 2.30 -24.23 -11.88
CA GLN A 342 1.50 -25.47 -11.88
C GLN A 342 0.11 -25.21 -12.47
N ASP A 343 -0.45 -26.17 -13.20
CA ASP A 343 -1.67 -25.93 -13.99
C ASP A 343 -2.92 -25.69 -13.12
N LYS A 344 -2.98 -26.24 -11.91
CA LYS A 344 -4.00 -25.89 -10.90
C LYS A 344 -4.05 -24.38 -10.62
N TRP A 345 -2.89 -23.72 -10.64
CA TRP A 345 -2.77 -22.27 -10.47
C TRP A 345 -2.96 -21.50 -11.78
N ARG A 346 -2.52 -22.07 -12.92
CA ARG A 346 -2.79 -21.52 -14.26
C ARG A 346 -4.29 -21.33 -14.48
N VAL A 347 -5.09 -22.38 -14.32
CA VAL A 347 -6.55 -22.36 -14.54
C VAL A 347 -7.24 -21.37 -13.59
N ARG A 348 -6.89 -21.40 -12.29
CA ARG A 348 -7.38 -20.43 -11.28
C ARG A 348 -7.10 -18.98 -11.72
N ILE A 349 -5.87 -18.65 -12.11
CA ILE A 349 -5.47 -17.29 -12.54
C ILE A 349 -6.06 -16.91 -13.91
N GLU A 350 -6.23 -17.86 -14.82
CA GLU A 350 -6.82 -17.64 -16.15
C GLU A 350 -8.31 -17.29 -16.06
N GLY A 351 -9.06 -17.91 -15.14
CA GLY A 351 -10.48 -17.61 -14.88
C GLY A 351 -10.79 -16.31 -14.13
N PHE A 352 -9.81 -15.64 -13.52
CA PHE A 352 -10.04 -14.38 -12.81
C PHE A 352 -10.48 -13.22 -13.73
N ASP A 353 -11.51 -12.47 -13.31
CA ASP A 353 -11.83 -11.17 -13.87
C ASP A 353 -10.74 -10.15 -13.51
N MET A 354 -10.12 -9.57 -14.53
CA MET A 354 -9.10 -8.54 -14.36
C MET A 354 -9.69 -7.18 -13.97
N ALA A 355 -10.99 -6.94 -14.14
CA ALA A 355 -11.62 -5.70 -13.70
C ALA A 355 -11.79 -5.59 -12.17
N ASP A 356 -11.89 -6.72 -11.46
CA ASP A 356 -12.00 -6.74 -9.99
C ASP A 356 -10.69 -6.28 -9.31
N PRO A 357 -10.70 -5.20 -8.50
CA PRO A 357 -9.53 -4.78 -7.73
C PRO A 357 -9.04 -5.79 -6.70
N SER A 358 -9.88 -6.76 -6.30
CA SER A 358 -9.62 -7.74 -5.25
C SER A 358 -9.34 -9.15 -5.79
N CYS A 359 -9.27 -9.37 -7.11
CA CYS A 359 -9.18 -10.70 -7.70
C CYS A 359 -7.98 -11.54 -7.18
N TRP A 360 -6.89 -10.88 -6.78
CA TRP A 360 -5.71 -11.55 -6.22
C TRP A 360 -5.94 -12.09 -4.80
N GLU A 361 -6.90 -11.55 -4.04
CA GLU A 361 -7.19 -12.01 -2.67
C GLU A 361 -7.71 -13.46 -2.66
N TYR A 362 -8.36 -13.90 -3.74
CA TYR A 362 -8.79 -15.30 -3.94
C TYR A 362 -7.63 -16.31 -4.03
N LEU A 363 -6.38 -15.86 -4.20
CA LEU A 363 -5.19 -16.73 -4.15
C LEU A 363 -4.73 -17.06 -2.73
N ALA A 364 -5.23 -16.36 -1.72
CA ALA A 364 -4.78 -16.51 -0.32
C ALA A 364 -5.88 -16.92 0.66
N THR A 365 -7.13 -17.09 0.19
CA THR A 365 -8.29 -17.39 1.05
C THR A 365 -8.73 -18.87 1.07
N GLY A 366 -8.07 -19.78 0.33
CA GLY A 366 -8.32 -21.22 0.40
C GLY A 366 -9.70 -21.70 -0.10
N VAL A 367 -10.44 -20.85 -0.83
CA VAL A 367 -11.87 -21.06 -1.19
C VAL A 367 -12.07 -22.13 -2.29
N PHE A 368 -11.08 -22.99 -2.54
CA PHE A 368 -11.06 -23.91 -3.70
C PHE A 368 -10.43 -25.28 -3.40
N ASP A 369 -10.30 -25.64 -2.12
CA ASP A 369 -9.54 -26.83 -1.69
C ASP A 369 -10.44 -27.97 -1.17
N GLU A 370 -11.74 -27.97 -1.47
CA GLU A 370 -12.69 -29.05 -1.13
C GLU A 370 -12.96 -30.07 -2.27
N ASP A 371 -12.66 -29.74 -3.53
CA ASP A 371 -13.05 -30.53 -4.73
C ASP A 371 -11.85 -31.18 -5.47
N ALA A 372 -10.85 -31.73 -4.76
CA ALA A 372 -9.75 -32.50 -5.38
C ALA A 372 -9.01 -33.49 -4.46
N GLU A 373 -9.74 -34.24 -3.60
CA GLU A 373 -9.20 -35.49 -3.01
C GLU A 373 -9.12 -36.56 -4.11
N GLU A 374 -8.06 -36.50 -4.93
CA GLU A 374 -7.76 -37.49 -5.95
C GLU A 374 -7.26 -38.78 -5.29
N SER A 375 -8.23 -39.58 -4.85
CA SER A 375 -8.12 -40.77 -4.01
C SER A 375 -7.39 -41.95 -4.70
N ASN A 376 -6.09 -41.77 -4.90
CA ASN A 376 -5.13 -42.85 -5.14
C ASN A 376 -4.91 -43.65 -3.84
N LEU A 377 -5.98 -44.27 -3.34
CA LEU A 377 -5.89 -45.37 -2.39
C LEU A 377 -5.29 -46.57 -3.13
N THR A 378 -3.98 -46.77 -2.97
CA THR A 378 -3.32 -48.02 -3.33
C THR A 378 -3.93 -49.15 -2.50
N GLU A 379 -4.59 -50.12 -3.15
CA GLU A 379 -5.14 -51.32 -2.50
C GLU A 379 -4.04 -52.32 -2.11
N GLU A 380 -3.12 -51.87 -1.24
CA GLU A 380 -2.22 -52.72 -0.46
C GLU A 380 -2.41 -52.29 1.02
N GLY A 381 -2.95 -53.11 1.92
CA GLY A 381 -3.29 -54.53 1.81
C GLY A 381 -2.61 -55.33 2.91
N ASP A 382 -2.79 -54.94 4.17
CA ASP A 382 -2.33 -55.75 5.30
C ASP A 382 -3.37 -55.81 6.42
N SER A 383 -3.43 -56.97 7.09
CA SER A 383 -4.52 -57.37 7.97
C SER A 383 -4.06 -57.35 9.43
N PHE A 384 -4.03 -56.16 10.03
CA PHE A 384 -3.69 -56.02 11.45
C PHE A 384 -4.86 -56.48 12.34
N ALA A 385 -4.89 -57.78 12.59
CA ALA A 385 -5.83 -58.43 13.48
C ALA A 385 -5.59 -58.01 14.94
N TRP A 386 -6.58 -57.33 15.54
CA TRP A 386 -6.60 -57.06 16.96
C TRP A 386 -6.74 -58.37 17.73
N SER A 387 -5.64 -58.81 18.35
CA SER A 387 -5.62 -59.89 19.34
C SER A 387 -5.59 -59.25 20.73
N SER A 388 -6.55 -59.61 21.56
CA SER A 388 -6.81 -58.99 22.87
C SER A 388 -5.88 -59.50 23.98
N ASP A 389 -6.03 -58.85 25.14
CA ASP A 389 -5.66 -59.34 26.47
C ASP A 389 -4.14 -59.30 26.80
N GLU A 390 -3.69 -59.07 28.04
CA GLU A 390 -4.36 -59.17 29.34
C GLU A 390 -4.13 -57.98 30.31
N GLN A 391 -5.05 -57.83 31.27
CA GLN A 391 -4.89 -57.34 32.64
C GLN A 391 -4.31 -55.92 32.89
N SER A 392 -5.18 -55.01 33.33
CA SER A 392 -4.84 -53.79 34.05
C SER A 392 -5.47 -53.79 35.45
N ASP A 393 -4.71 -54.17 36.48
CA ASP A 393 -5.06 -53.91 37.88
C ASP A 393 -4.26 -52.69 38.37
N PHE A 394 -4.93 -51.55 38.51
CA PHE A 394 -4.40 -50.37 39.17
C PHE A 394 -5.00 -50.26 40.58
N SER A 395 -4.22 -50.59 41.60
CA SER A 395 -4.50 -50.20 42.97
C SER A 395 -3.80 -48.87 43.27
N GLU A 396 -4.54 -47.77 43.21
CA GLU A 396 -4.14 -46.54 43.91
C GLU A 396 -4.33 -46.77 45.42
N ASP A 397 -3.28 -46.54 46.21
CA ASP A 397 -3.38 -46.29 47.65
C ASP A 397 -2.14 -45.50 48.09
N ASP A 398 -2.31 -44.67 49.13
CA ASP A 398 -1.31 -43.71 49.60
C ASP A 398 -0.05 -44.36 50.20
N ILE A 399 1.04 -43.57 50.28
CA ILE A 399 1.62 -43.18 51.58
C ILE A 399 2.59 -41.99 51.40
N LEU A 400 2.43 -40.99 52.27
CA LEU A 400 3.35 -39.87 52.45
C LEU A 400 4.51 -40.29 53.37
N GLU A 401 5.70 -39.74 53.16
CA GLU A 401 6.42 -39.14 54.28
C GLU A 401 7.42 -38.06 53.82
N GLU A 402 7.44 -36.95 54.56
CA GLU A 402 8.45 -35.89 54.43
C GLU A 402 9.71 -36.30 55.20
N ILE A 403 10.88 -35.78 54.82
CA ILE A 403 11.95 -35.42 55.76
C ILE A 403 12.92 -34.44 55.08
N ASP A 404 13.16 -33.30 55.73
CA ASP A 404 14.18 -32.33 55.32
C ASP A 404 15.59 -32.84 55.61
N THR A 405 16.59 -32.38 54.85
CA THR A 405 17.83 -31.85 55.46
C THR A 405 18.62 -30.96 54.49
N ASP A 406 19.16 -29.87 55.02
CA ASP A 406 20.28 -29.14 54.40
C ASP A 406 21.54 -30.02 54.32
N ASP A 407 22.37 -29.82 53.28
CA ASP A 407 23.75 -29.36 53.54
C ASP A 407 24.31 -28.57 52.33
N SER A 408 25.45 -27.95 52.57
CA SER A 408 26.18 -26.94 51.82
C SER A 408 27.40 -27.53 51.06
N GLY A 409 28.09 -26.69 50.28
CA GLY A 409 29.27 -27.07 49.48
C GLY A 409 29.12 -26.66 48.02
N LEU A 410 29.49 -25.45 47.57
CA LEU A 410 30.85 -24.91 47.52
C LEU A 410 31.89 -25.93 46.99
N TYR A 411 32.21 -25.83 45.70
CA TYR A 411 33.60 -25.68 45.24
C TYR A 411 33.65 -24.99 43.88
N SER A 412 34.57 -24.03 43.74
CA SER A 412 35.01 -23.49 42.44
C SER A 412 36.37 -24.08 42.10
N THR A 413 36.64 -24.29 40.81
CA THR A 413 37.98 -24.19 40.23
C THR A 413 37.86 -23.80 38.76
N ASP A 414 38.74 -22.91 38.33
CA ASP A 414 38.87 -22.38 36.97
C ASP A 414 39.84 -23.25 36.12
N GLU A 415 40.45 -22.66 35.09
CA GLU A 415 41.60 -23.15 34.31
C GLU A 415 41.36 -24.28 33.27
N ASP A 416 41.92 -24.26 32.04
CA ASP A 416 42.31 -23.11 31.20
C ASP A 416 42.56 -23.51 29.71
N GLU A 417 42.76 -22.48 28.88
CA GLU A 417 43.56 -22.42 27.63
C GLU A 417 43.35 -23.33 26.38
N ASN A 418 43.42 -22.66 25.21
CA ASN A 418 43.91 -23.11 23.88
C ASN A 418 43.10 -24.20 23.11
N ASP A 419 43.07 -24.22 21.77
CA ASP A 419 44.12 -23.85 20.80
C ASP A 419 43.64 -23.03 19.57
N THR A 420 44.60 -22.42 18.87
CA THR A 420 44.49 -21.63 17.65
C THR A 420 44.71 -22.45 16.37
N THR A 421 43.91 -22.22 15.33
CA THR A 421 44.34 -22.37 13.92
C THR A 421 43.78 -21.25 13.07
N SER A 422 44.67 -20.54 12.38
CA SER A 422 44.35 -19.55 11.34
C SER A 422 44.66 -20.12 9.96
N GLU A 423 43.74 -19.98 9.01
CA GLU A 423 44.05 -20.09 7.58
C GLU A 423 43.47 -18.88 6.84
N ASP A 424 44.36 -18.03 6.32
CA ASP A 424 44.07 -17.15 5.19
C ASP A 424 44.05 -17.98 3.91
N ASP A 425 43.13 -17.68 2.98
CA ASP A 425 43.54 -17.61 1.57
C ASP A 425 42.72 -16.55 0.82
N GLY A 426 43.32 -15.97 -0.21
CA GLY A 426 42.79 -14.87 -0.99
C GLY A 426 41.97 -15.30 -2.21
N GLY A 427 41.06 -14.44 -2.65
CA GLY A 427 40.25 -14.66 -3.84
C GLY A 427 39.63 -13.35 -4.35
N GLU A 428 40.41 -12.58 -5.10
CA GLU A 428 39.88 -11.50 -5.94
C GLU A 428 39.09 -12.09 -7.11
N ASP A 429 37.94 -11.49 -7.47
CA ASP A 429 37.41 -11.57 -8.84
C ASP A 429 36.39 -10.43 -9.07
N ASP A 430 36.79 -9.43 -9.84
CA ASP A 430 35.95 -8.31 -10.27
C ASP A 430 35.07 -8.73 -11.47
N TYR A 431 33.74 -8.56 -11.38
CA TYR A 431 32.92 -8.47 -12.59
C TYR A 431 31.79 -7.44 -12.47
N ALA A 432 32.05 -6.26 -13.03
CA ALA A 432 31.04 -5.24 -13.29
C ALA A 432 30.41 -5.44 -14.67
N THR A 433 29.14 -5.84 -14.72
CA THR A 433 28.37 -5.92 -15.97
C THR A 433 27.46 -4.70 -16.14
N SER A 434 27.99 -3.67 -16.81
CA SER A 434 27.18 -2.62 -17.43
C SER A 434 26.68 -3.09 -18.79
N GLU A 435 25.37 -3.25 -18.96
CA GLU A 435 24.74 -3.40 -20.28
C GLU A 435 23.87 -2.17 -20.57
N ASP A 436 24.43 -1.23 -21.33
CA ASP A 436 23.66 -0.33 -22.17
C ASP A 436 23.29 -1.09 -23.45
N ASP A 437 22.00 -1.16 -23.82
CA ASP A 437 21.66 -1.05 -25.24
C ASP A 437 20.23 -0.52 -25.53
N LYS A 438 20.19 0.42 -26.47
CA LYS A 438 19.07 0.92 -27.32
C LYS A 438 17.66 1.05 -26.72
#